data_AF-A0A955MXI9-F1
#
_entry.id   AF-A0A955MXI9-F1
#
_cell.length_a   1.000
_cell.length_b   1.000
_cell.length_c   1.000
_cell.angle_alpha   90.00
_cell.angle_beta   90.00
_cell.angle_gamma   90.00
#
_symmetry.space_group_name_H-M   'P 1'
#
loop_
_entity.id
_entity.type
_entity.pdbx_description
1 polymer ?
#
loop_
_entity_poly.entity_id
_entity_poly.type
_entity_poly.pdbx_seq_one_letter_code
_entity_poly.pdbx_strand_id
1 'polypeptide(L)'
;MGSHSTLEVTFEREAKVSEILQLRLYEDQSFLALRMGVRNHAAKDVRLFKFSPFSEARVFVEQVDSSSLRFLDGMAGGGATQVTADQELRSPNNLIATFATDGVRRSLVIGGLSYEDFAKYAQAIIAEDGKSLIASIEASDPSGRLIRAGETYLPNDWFYIDFVTNDPFLSLENYGKAVAAKMNASPNLYDFPTVCAWYTSMPIYGGGPDINHTTGIVEEAETIAKSGFLKYARAAVRLVPDTYYVKPVQRWFDKRSPDIVAALGSPDANTEQGWWDDEHWRKYGHYREPYETTAKWCKATENRGALPFNYIQTGLFSRDF
;
A
#
# COMPACT_ATOMS: atom_id res chain seq x y z
N MET A 1 -20.94 -2.93 0.04
CA MET A 1 -21.24 -2.74 -1.41
C MET A 1 -22.66 -3.24 -1.67
N GLY A 2 -23.41 -2.59 -2.56
CA GLY A 2 -24.86 -2.80 -2.75
C GLY A 2 -25.27 -4.07 -3.53
N SER A 3 -26.50 -4.08 -4.04
CA SER A 3 -27.07 -5.13 -4.89
C SER A 3 -26.21 -5.37 -6.13
N HIS A 4 -26.09 -6.64 -6.54
CA HIS A 4 -25.27 -7.03 -7.69
C HIS A 4 -25.72 -8.33 -8.33
N SER A 5 -25.39 -8.47 -9.62
CA SER A 5 -25.46 -9.72 -10.37
C SER A 5 -24.06 -10.33 -10.50
N THR A 6 -23.96 -11.67 -10.49
CA THR A 6 -22.70 -12.39 -10.68
C THR A 6 -22.80 -13.31 -11.90
N LEU A 7 -21.81 -13.23 -12.79
CA LEU A 7 -21.55 -14.23 -13.82
C LEU A 7 -20.32 -15.03 -13.41
N GLU A 8 -20.42 -16.36 -13.39
CA GLU A 8 -19.29 -17.26 -13.21
C GLU A 8 -19.04 -18.03 -14.51
N VAL A 9 -17.78 -18.05 -14.94
CA VAL A 9 -17.30 -18.82 -16.08
C VAL A 9 -16.23 -19.77 -15.57
N THR A 10 -16.43 -21.07 -15.79
CA THR A 10 -15.40 -22.09 -15.52
C THR A 10 -14.79 -22.52 -16.84
N PHE A 11 -13.47 -22.37 -16.96
CA PHE A 11 -12.70 -22.85 -18.09
C PHE A 11 -12.11 -24.21 -17.72
N GLU A 12 -12.68 -25.25 -18.31
CA GLU A 12 -12.15 -26.61 -18.22
C GLU A 12 -11.10 -26.77 -19.34
N ARG A 13 -9.85 -26.95 -18.95
CA ARG A 13 -8.79 -27.38 -19.87
C ARG A 13 -8.61 -28.89 -19.69
N GLU A 14 -8.03 -29.59 -20.67
CA GLU A 14 -7.53 -30.97 -20.45
C GLU A 14 -6.48 -31.04 -19.32
N ALA A 15 -5.95 -29.88 -18.91
CA ALA A 15 -5.18 -29.73 -17.70
C ALA A 15 -6.02 -30.12 -16.49
N LYS A 16 -5.43 -30.86 -15.56
CA LYS A 16 -6.04 -31.27 -14.29
C LYS A 16 -6.32 -30.09 -13.33
N VAL A 17 -6.37 -28.86 -13.82
CA VAL A 17 -6.71 -27.63 -13.08
C VAL A 17 -7.64 -26.81 -13.96
N SER A 18 -8.83 -26.52 -13.47
CA SER A 18 -9.80 -25.61 -14.13
C SER A 18 -9.63 -24.20 -13.60
N GLU A 19 -9.83 -23.21 -14.46
CA GLU A 19 -9.81 -21.79 -14.10
C GLU A 19 -11.24 -21.30 -13.86
N ILE A 20 -11.46 -20.52 -12.81
CA ILE A 20 -12.77 -19.95 -12.48
C ILE A 20 -12.64 -18.43 -12.59
N LEU A 21 -13.47 -17.79 -13.41
CA LEU A 21 -13.59 -16.33 -13.49
C LEU A 21 -14.97 -15.93 -12.99
N GLN A 22 -15.03 -15.02 -12.03
CA GLN A 22 -16.28 -14.38 -11.61
C GLN A 22 -16.26 -12.89 -11.94
N LEU A 23 -17.37 -12.42 -12.48
CA LEU A 23 -17.64 -11.04 -12.81
C LEU A 23 -18.84 -10.56 -12.00
N ARG A 24 -18.75 -9.38 -11.39
CA ARG A 24 -19.85 -8.74 -10.68
C ARG A 24 -20.15 -7.37 -11.24
N LEU A 25 -21.42 -7.17 -11.55
CA LEU A 25 -21.99 -5.87 -11.90
C LEU A 25 -22.88 -5.42 -10.74
N TYR A 26 -22.55 -4.27 -10.15
CA TYR A 26 -23.36 -3.65 -9.10
C TYR A 26 -24.36 -2.68 -9.74
N GLU A 27 -25.59 -2.62 -9.22
CA GLU A 27 -26.68 -1.85 -9.84
C GLU A 27 -26.37 -0.34 -9.95
N ASP A 28 -25.71 0.22 -8.94
CA ASP A 28 -25.44 1.66 -8.84
C ASP A 28 -23.96 2.01 -8.92
N GLN A 29 -23.15 1.22 -9.64
CA GLN A 29 -21.71 1.47 -9.74
C GLN A 29 -21.23 1.46 -11.20
N SER A 30 -20.28 2.33 -11.52
CA SER A 30 -19.70 2.49 -12.86
C SER A 30 -18.60 1.47 -13.19
N PHE A 31 -18.44 0.42 -12.39
CA PHE A 31 -17.31 -0.51 -12.53
C PHE A 31 -17.74 -1.97 -12.55
N LEU A 32 -16.89 -2.78 -13.17
CA LEU A 32 -16.94 -4.23 -13.15
C LEU A 32 -15.95 -4.74 -12.10
N ALA A 33 -16.41 -5.61 -11.20
CA ALA A 33 -15.50 -6.33 -10.31
C ALA A 33 -15.20 -7.72 -10.84
N LEU A 34 -13.92 -8.08 -10.87
CA LEU A 34 -13.49 -9.42 -11.28
C LEU A 34 -12.80 -10.15 -10.14
N ARG A 35 -12.94 -11.47 -10.07
CA ARG A 35 -11.99 -12.32 -9.35
C ARG A 35 -11.75 -13.60 -10.12
N MET A 36 -10.61 -14.22 -9.90
CA MET A 36 -10.25 -15.46 -10.54
C MET A 36 -9.72 -16.45 -9.50
N GLY A 37 -10.02 -17.73 -9.72
CA GLY A 37 -9.61 -18.82 -8.87
C GLY A 37 -9.34 -20.07 -9.70
N VAL A 38 -9.07 -21.18 -9.02
CA VAL A 38 -8.76 -22.46 -9.66
C VAL A 38 -9.45 -23.61 -8.94
N ARG A 39 -9.73 -24.68 -9.68
CA ARG A 39 -10.14 -25.97 -9.14
C ARG A 39 -9.12 -27.03 -9.51
N ASN A 40 -8.48 -27.64 -8.53
CA ASN A 40 -7.49 -28.67 -8.74
C ASN A 40 -8.15 -30.06 -8.84
N HIS A 41 -8.25 -30.59 -10.05
CA HIS A 41 -8.73 -31.94 -10.34
C HIS A 41 -7.58 -32.97 -10.37
N ALA A 42 -6.34 -32.57 -10.13
CA ALA A 42 -5.20 -33.46 -10.13
C ALA A 42 -5.17 -34.32 -8.87
N ALA A 43 -4.55 -35.49 -8.97
CA ALA A 43 -4.22 -36.34 -7.83
C ALA A 43 -3.05 -35.81 -6.98
N LYS A 44 -2.48 -34.65 -7.34
CA LYS A 44 -1.36 -34.01 -6.65
C LYS A 44 -1.68 -32.57 -6.33
N ASP A 45 -1.06 -32.05 -5.30
CA ASP A 45 -1.14 -30.63 -4.96
C ASP A 45 -0.51 -29.78 -6.07
N VAL A 46 -1.06 -28.57 -6.25
CA VAL A 46 -0.54 -27.55 -7.16
C VAL A 46 -0.29 -26.27 -6.39
N ARG A 47 0.52 -25.36 -6.94
CA ARG A 47 0.81 -24.08 -6.31
C ARG A 47 0.47 -22.95 -7.27
N LEU A 48 -0.42 -22.07 -6.84
CA LEU A 48 -0.87 -20.89 -7.59
C LEU A 48 0.04 -19.71 -7.26
N PHE A 49 0.90 -19.34 -8.21
CA PHE A 49 1.80 -18.19 -8.07
C PHE A 49 1.22 -16.90 -8.64
N LYS A 50 0.42 -17.03 -9.71
CA LYS A 50 -0.08 -15.90 -10.48
C LYS A 50 -1.39 -16.27 -11.17
N PHE A 51 -2.28 -15.29 -11.29
CA PHE A 51 -3.44 -15.35 -12.17
C PHE A 51 -3.78 -13.97 -12.73
N SER A 52 -4.46 -13.96 -13.86
CA SER A 52 -4.76 -12.74 -14.62
C SER A 52 -6.18 -12.85 -15.17
N PRO A 53 -7.17 -12.20 -14.55
CA PRO A 53 -8.56 -12.25 -15.03
C PRO A 53 -8.71 -11.81 -16.48
N PHE A 54 -7.85 -10.90 -16.95
CA PHE A 54 -7.61 -10.65 -18.36
C PHE A 54 -6.16 -10.22 -18.58
N SER A 55 -5.64 -10.60 -19.74
CA SER A 55 -4.33 -10.20 -20.25
C SER A 55 -4.50 -9.78 -21.70
N GLU A 56 -3.81 -8.71 -22.10
CA GLU A 56 -3.79 -8.20 -23.47
C GLU A 56 -5.18 -7.84 -24.01
N ALA A 57 -6.08 -7.38 -23.15
CA ALA A 57 -7.42 -6.96 -23.54
C ALA A 57 -7.35 -5.64 -24.31
N ARG A 58 -7.85 -5.62 -25.55
CA ARG A 58 -7.94 -4.39 -26.34
C ARG A 58 -9.16 -3.57 -25.89
N VAL A 59 -8.92 -2.34 -25.46
CA VAL A 59 -9.94 -1.40 -24.97
C VAL A 59 -9.83 -0.06 -25.72
N PHE A 60 -10.95 0.66 -25.83
CA PHE A 60 -11.04 1.92 -26.59
C PHE A 60 -10.48 1.80 -28.02
N VAL A 61 -10.94 0.78 -28.75
CA VAL A 61 -10.47 0.47 -30.11
C VAL A 61 -10.66 1.68 -31.03
N GLU A 62 -9.56 2.12 -31.65
CA GLU A 62 -9.49 3.27 -32.58
C GLU A 62 -10.00 4.62 -32.00
N GLN A 63 -10.05 4.75 -30.67
CA GLN A 63 -10.60 5.94 -29.98
C GLN A 63 -9.55 6.80 -29.30
N VAL A 64 -8.30 6.33 -29.21
CA VAL A 64 -7.26 6.97 -28.40
C VAL A 64 -6.52 8.02 -29.21
N ASP A 65 -6.58 9.28 -28.78
CA ASP A 65 -5.59 10.29 -29.18
C ASP A 65 -4.33 10.12 -28.31
N SER A 66 -3.32 9.47 -28.87
CA SER A 66 -2.05 9.17 -28.20
C SER A 66 -1.28 10.41 -27.74
N SER A 67 -1.45 11.56 -28.41
CA SER A 67 -0.80 12.82 -28.00
C SER A 67 -1.33 13.35 -26.67
N SER A 68 -2.59 13.02 -26.38
CA SER A 68 -3.32 13.41 -25.18
C SER A 68 -3.28 12.37 -24.06
N LEU A 69 -2.73 11.19 -24.33
CA LEU A 69 -2.65 10.07 -23.40
C LEU A 69 -1.75 10.42 -22.22
N ARG A 70 -2.27 10.22 -21.02
CA ARG A 70 -1.53 10.32 -19.76
C ARG A 70 -1.85 9.11 -18.91
N PHE A 71 -0.83 8.61 -18.24
CA PHE A 71 -0.99 7.60 -17.20
C PHE A 71 -0.73 8.23 -15.83
N LEU A 72 -1.42 7.75 -14.80
CA LEU A 72 -1.06 7.96 -13.41
C LEU A 72 -0.94 6.58 -12.75
N ASP A 73 0.20 6.36 -12.10
CA ASP A 73 0.49 5.11 -11.40
C ASP A 73 -0.27 4.98 -10.07
N GLY A 74 -0.28 3.78 -9.48
CA GLY A 74 -0.85 3.47 -8.17
C GLY A 74 0.21 3.23 -7.10
N MET A 75 1.38 3.87 -7.21
CA MET A 75 2.43 3.73 -6.20
C MET A 75 1.93 4.20 -4.83
N ALA A 76 2.26 3.42 -3.79
CA ALA A 76 1.93 3.73 -2.41
C ALA A 76 3.11 3.40 -1.48
N GLY A 77 3.23 4.12 -0.38
CA GLY A 77 4.29 3.94 0.62
C GLY A 77 5.62 4.60 0.21
N GLY A 78 6.46 3.87 -0.53
CA GLY A 78 7.88 4.24 -0.77
C GLY A 78 8.19 4.99 -2.08
N GLY A 79 7.21 5.24 -2.94
CA GLY A 79 7.39 5.98 -4.19
C GLY A 79 6.30 7.02 -4.37
N ALA A 80 6.68 8.20 -4.86
CA ALA A 80 5.71 9.21 -5.27
C ALA A 80 4.91 8.70 -6.47
N THR A 81 3.60 8.93 -6.44
CA THR A 81 2.72 8.70 -7.57
C THR A 81 3.05 9.68 -8.69
N GLN A 82 3.22 9.21 -9.93
CA GLN A 82 3.61 10.06 -11.06
C GLN A 82 2.61 10.03 -12.20
N VAL A 83 2.43 11.19 -12.83
CA VAL A 83 1.76 11.32 -14.11
C VAL A 83 2.81 11.27 -15.22
N THR A 84 2.66 10.36 -16.18
CA THR A 84 3.58 10.24 -17.32
C THR A 84 2.84 10.32 -18.65
N ALA A 85 3.58 10.64 -19.71
CA ALA A 85 3.12 10.62 -21.10
C ALA A 85 3.75 9.45 -21.88
N ASP A 86 4.17 8.41 -21.15
CA ASP A 86 4.77 7.22 -21.74
C ASP A 86 3.73 6.45 -22.57
N GLN A 87 4.22 5.57 -23.44
CA GLN A 87 3.38 4.69 -24.25
C GLN A 87 2.93 3.42 -23.51
N GLU A 88 3.52 3.18 -22.34
CA GLU A 88 3.27 2.03 -21.49
C GLU A 88 3.38 2.43 -20.03
N LEU A 89 2.51 1.89 -19.20
CA LEU A 89 2.69 1.89 -17.75
C LEU A 89 2.33 0.51 -17.19
N ARG A 90 3.23 -0.03 -16.37
CA ARG A 90 2.92 -1.13 -15.43
C ARG A 90 3.06 -0.61 -14.01
N SER A 91 2.04 -0.81 -13.20
CA SER A 91 1.97 -0.24 -11.84
C SER A 91 1.46 -1.25 -10.81
N PRO A 92 2.01 -1.27 -9.58
CA PRO A 92 1.40 -1.98 -8.46
C PRO A 92 0.06 -1.33 -8.07
N ASN A 93 -0.81 -2.12 -7.45
CA ASN A 93 -2.15 -1.75 -6.98
C ASN A 93 -3.11 -1.42 -8.12
N ASN A 94 -2.88 -0.33 -8.85
CA ASN A 94 -3.76 0.19 -9.88
C ASN A 94 -3.04 1.14 -10.84
N LEU A 95 -3.73 1.55 -11.90
CA LEU A 95 -3.38 2.70 -12.71
C LEU A 95 -4.64 3.37 -13.25
N ILE A 96 -4.49 4.61 -13.68
CA ILE A 96 -5.44 5.28 -14.56
C ILE A 96 -4.75 5.66 -15.87
N ALA A 97 -5.44 5.41 -16.99
CA ALA A 97 -5.10 5.99 -18.29
C ALA A 97 -6.16 7.03 -18.63
N THR A 98 -5.76 8.19 -19.14
CA THR A 98 -6.70 9.22 -19.61
C THR A 98 -6.24 9.82 -20.92
N PHE A 99 -7.16 10.01 -21.85
CA PHE A 99 -6.90 10.46 -23.23
C PHE A 99 -8.16 11.14 -23.77
N ALA A 100 -8.03 11.86 -24.88
CA ALA A 100 -9.13 12.47 -25.59
C ALA A 100 -9.64 11.54 -26.71
N THR A 101 -10.95 11.60 -26.94
CA THR A 101 -11.65 11.04 -28.09
C THR A 101 -12.59 12.12 -28.58
N ASP A 102 -12.42 12.60 -29.81
CA ASP A 102 -13.22 13.69 -30.40
C ASP A 102 -13.34 14.94 -29.51
N GLY A 103 -12.24 15.31 -28.84
CA GLY A 103 -12.18 16.46 -27.94
C GLY A 103 -12.77 16.22 -26.53
N VAL A 104 -13.30 15.03 -26.24
CA VAL A 104 -13.84 14.65 -24.93
C VAL A 104 -12.85 13.76 -24.19
N ARG A 105 -12.59 14.06 -22.91
CA ARG A 105 -11.71 13.22 -22.08
C ARG A 105 -12.39 11.90 -21.73
N ARG A 106 -11.62 10.82 -21.79
CA ARG A 106 -11.99 9.45 -21.41
C ARG A 106 -11.01 8.95 -20.35
N SER A 107 -11.44 7.98 -19.56
CA SER A 107 -10.58 7.33 -18.57
C SER A 107 -10.78 5.82 -18.55
N LEU A 108 -9.68 5.13 -18.26
CA LEU A 108 -9.62 3.73 -17.88
C LEU A 108 -9.01 3.65 -16.49
N VAL A 109 -9.71 3.09 -15.51
CA VAL A 109 -9.14 2.73 -14.21
C VAL A 109 -9.15 1.22 -14.08
N ILE A 110 -7.98 0.63 -13.85
CA ILE A 110 -7.82 -0.81 -13.62
C ILE A 110 -6.91 -1.06 -12.43
N GLY A 111 -7.20 -2.09 -11.65
CA GLY A 111 -6.39 -2.41 -10.48
C GLY A 111 -7.08 -3.33 -9.48
N GLY A 112 -6.60 -3.33 -8.25
CA GLY A 112 -7.16 -4.11 -7.15
C GLY A 112 -8.30 -3.41 -6.44
N LEU A 113 -9.39 -4.14 -6.23
CA LEU A 113 -10.54 -3.72 -5.43
C LEU A 113 -10.45 -4.18 -3.97
N SER A 114 -9.85 -5.35 -3.73
CA SER A 114 -9.55 -5.87 -2.39
C SER A 114 -8.28 -6.68 -2.40
N TYR A 115 -7.61 -6.78 -1.26
CA TYR A 115 -6.28 -7.39 -1.10
C TYR A 115 -6.29 -8.32 0.11
N GLU A 116 -6.12 -9.62 -0.12
CA GLU A 116 -6.07 -10.63 0.93
C GLU A 116 -4.83 -11.52 0.75
N ASP A 117 -4.75 -12.25 -0.36
CA ASP A 117 -3.72 -13.27 -0.56
C ASP A 117 -2.62 -12.84 -1.54
N PHE A 118 -2.89 -11.94 -2.49
CA PHE A 118 -1.98 -11.62 -3.59
C PHE A 118 -1.73 -10.12 -3.79
N ALA A 119 -0.48 -9.78 -4.10
CA ALA A 119 -0.13 -8.47 -4.64
C ALA A 119 -0.76 -8.31 -6.03
N LYS A 120 -1.18 -7.09 -6.39
CA LYS A 120 -1.81 -6.81 -7.68
C LYS A 120 -1.03 -5.83 -8.51
N TYR A 121 -1.10 -6.04 -9.82
CA TYR A 121 -0.47 -5.20 -10.83
C TYR A 121 -1.47 -4.91 -11.94
N ALA A 122 -1.44 -3.68 -12.41
CA ALA A 122 -2.16 -3.24 -13.61
C ALA A 122 -1.14 -2.83 -14.67
N GLN A 123 -1.50 -3.02 -15.93
CA GLN A 123 -0.71 -2.58 -17.07
C GLN A 123 -1.61 -2.04 -18.16
N ALA A 124 -1.20 -0.95 -18.78
CA ALA A 124 -1.81 -0.40 -19.98
C ALA A 124 -0.72 0.04 -20.96
N ILE A 125 -0.91 -0.30 -22.23
CA ILE A 125 0.04 -0.06 -23.32
C ILE A 125 -0.74 0.52 -24.49
N ILE A 126 -0.17 1.47 -25.23
CA ILE A 126 -0.73 1.83 -26.53
C ILE A 126 -0.55 0.67 -27.52
N ALA A 127 -1.60 0.31 -28.24
CA ALA A 127 -1.51 -0.72 -29.26
C ALA A 127 -0.67 -0.24 -30.46
N GLU A 128 -0.23 -1.17 -31.30
CA GLU A 128 0.58 -0.88 -32.50
C GLU A 128 -0.11 0.08 -33.50
N ASP A 129 -1.44 0.15 -33.47
CA ASP A 129 -2.22 1.09 -34.30
C ASP A 129 -2.09 2.56 -33.84
N GLY A 130 -1.49 2.81 -32.67
CA GLY A 130 -1.37 4.12 -32.04
C GLY A 130 -2.69 4.76 -31.62
N LYS A 131 -3.80 4.00 -31.63
CA LYS A 131 -5.18 4.49 -31.45
C LYS A 131 -6.04 3.59 -30.56
N SER A 132 -5.50 2.49 -30.05
CA SER A 132 -6.14 1.62 -29.06
C SER A 132 -5.28 1.47 -27.81
N LEU A 133 -5.87 1.04 -26.70
CA LEU A 133 -5.12 0.59 -25.52
C LEU A 133 -5.19 -0.94 -25.41
N ILE A 134 -4.11 -1.53 -24.92
CA ILE A 134 -4.01 -2.92 -24.48
C ILE A 134 -3.88 -2.89 -22.96
N ALA A 135 -4.78 -3.57 -22.27
CA ALA A 135 -4.85 -3.60 -20.82
C ALA A 135 -4.63 -5.01 -20.27
N SER A 136 -3.94 -5.11 -19.14
CA SER A 136 -3.73 -6.35 -18.40
C SER A 136 -3.84 -6.11 -16.89
N ILE A 137 -4.37 -7.08 -16.16
CA ILE A 137 -4.34 -7.10 -14.69
C ILE A 137 -3.85 -8.45 -14.18
N GLU A 138 -3.13 -8.42 -13.07
CA GLU A 138 -2.48 -9.61 -12.52
C GLU A 138 -2.54 -9.59 -11.00
N ALA A 139 -2.71 -10.76 -10.41
CA ALA A 139 -2.39 -11.04 -9.02
C ALA A 139 -1.20 -11.99 -8.96
N SER A 140 -0.22 -11.72 -8.10
CA SER A 140 0.95 -12.57 -7.91
C SER A 140 1.47 -12.60 -6.46
N ASP A 141 2.01 -13.76 -6.09
CA ASP A 141 2.68 -14.02 -4.82
C ASP A 141 3.95 -14.85 -5.12
N PRO A 142 5.15 -14.38 -4.75
CA PRO A 142 6.39 -15.11 -5.00
C PRO A 142 6.45 -16.46 -4.26
N SER A 143 5.74 -16.62 -3.15
CA SER A 143 5.68 -17.88 -2.39
C SER A 143 4.66 -18.85 -2.99
N GLY A 144 3.60 -18.30 -3.58
CA GLY A 144 2.47 -19.02 -4.15
C GLY A 144 1.59 -19.70 -3.10
N ARG A 145 0.29 -19.79 -3.40
CA ARG A 145 -0.71 -20.48 -2.59
C ARG A 145 -0.72 -21.99 -2.92
N LEU A 146 -0.55 -22.86 -1.92
CA LEU A 146 -0.73 -24.31 -2.08
C LEU A 146 -2.22 -24.64 -2.22
N ILE A 147 -2.59 -25.35 -3.29
CA ILE A 147 -3.94 -25.84 -3.58
C ILE A 147 -3.90 -27.37 -3.59
N ARG A 148 -4.57 -28.00 -2.63
CA ARG A 148 -4.53 -29.46 -2.48
C ARG A 148 -5.25 -30.17 -3.62
N ALA A 149 -4.92 -31.44 -3.84
CA ALA A 149 -5.68 -32.30 -4.72
C ALA A 149 -7.19 -32.27 -4.37
N GLY A 150 -8.06 -31.99 -5.34
CA GLY A 150 -9.51 -31.86 -5.15
C GLY A 150 -9.98 -30.51 -4.61
N GLU A 151 -9.08 -29.58 -4.25
CA GLU A 151 -9.44 -28.28 -3.68
C GLU A 151 -9.92 -27.30 -4.76
N THR A 152 -10.97 -26.54 -4.46
CA THR A 152 -11.32 -25.32 -5.17
C THR A 152 -10.87 -24.13 -4.35
N TYR A 153 -10.10 -23.24 -4.97
CA TYR A 153 -9.65 -22.01 -4.34
C TYR A 153 -10.13 -20.81 -5.14
N LEU A 154 -10.87 -19.94 -4.47
CA LEU A 154 -11.42 -18.71 -5.03
C LEU A 154 -11.24 -17.58 -4.01
N PRO A 155 -10.22 -16.71 -4.18
CA PRO A 155 -9.86 -15.70 -3.19
C PRO A 155 -10.95 -14.63 -3.01
N ASN A 156 -10.87 -13.88 -1.91
CA ASN A 156 -11.61 -12.60 -1.79
C ASN A 156 -10.80 -11.42 -2.34
N ASP A 157 -9.70 -11.67 -3.06
CA ASP A 157 -9.04 -10.71 -3.92
C ASP A 157 -9.93 -10.40 -5.15
N TRP A 158 -10.40 -9.16 -5.21
CA TRP A 158 -11.16 -8.65 -6.34
C TRP A 158 -10.31 -7.61 -7.09
N PHE A 159 -10.56 -7.49 -8.38
CA PHE A 159 -10.08 -6.43 -9.26
C PHE A 159 -11.22 -5.47 -9.58
N TYR A 160 -10.82 -4.26 -9.96
CA TYR A 160 -11.68 -3.15 -10.37
C TYR A 160 -11.39 -2.81 -11.84
N ILE A 161 -12.43 -2.57 -12.63
CA ILE A 161 -12.34 -2.00 -13.97
C ILE A 161 -13.44 -0.96 -14.15
N ASP A 162 -13.05 0.27 -14.46
CA ASP A 162 -13.97 1.30 -14.94
C ASP A 162 -13.43 1.86 -16.26
N PHE A 163 -14.26 1.80 -17.29
CA PHE A 163 -13.98 2.33 -18.63
C PHE A 163 -15.16 3.15 -19.16
N VAL A 164 -16.15 3.44 -18.31
CA VAL A 164 -17.37 4.17 -18.68
C VAL A 164 -17.40 5.56 -18.07
N THR A 165 -16.70 5.79 -16.96
CA THR A 165 -16.53 7.11 -16.37
C THR A 165 -15.52 7.91 -17.21
N ASN A 166 -15.94 9.09 -17.69
CA ASN A 166 -15.14 9.95 -18.56
C ASN A 166 -14.18 10.88 -17.81
N ASP A 167 -14.65 11.44 -16.69
CA ASP A 167 -13.86 12.36 -15.89
C ASP A 167 -12.83 11.58 -15.08
N PRO A 168 -11.52 11.83 -15.28
CA PRO A 168 -10.48 11.10 -14.57
C PRO A 168 -10.50 11.34 -13.04
N PHE A 169 -10.92 12.52 -12.58
CA PHE A 169 -11.03 12.82 -11.16
C PHE A 169 -12.21 12.07 -10.53
N LEU A 170 -13.35 12.04 -11.21
CA LEU A 170 -14.49 11.24 -10.76
C LEU A 170 -14.15 9.74 -10.75
N SER A 171 -13.40 9.27 -11.75
CA SER A 171 -12.96 7.87 -11.83
C SER A 171 -12.06 7.49 -10.65
N LEU A 172 -11.12 8.37 -10.27
CA LEU A 172 -10.27 8.17 -9.10
C LEU A 172 -11.07 8.18 -7.80
N GLU A 173 -12.01 9.10 -7.65
CA GLU A 173 -12.88 9.20 -6.47
C GLU A 173 -13.78 7.95 -6.32
N ASN A 174 -14.36 7.48 -7.43
CA ASN A 174 -15.17 6.25 -7.46
C ASN A 174 -14.33 5.03 -7.09
N TYR A 175 -13.12 4.90 -7.65
CA TYR A 175 -12.19 3.83 -7.30
C TYR A 175 -11.82 3.86 -5.81
N GLY A 176 -11.43 5.02 -5.28
CA GLY A 176 -11.09 5.18 -3.86
C GLY A 176 -12.24 4.78 -2.92
N LYS A 177 -13.46 5.23 -3.23
CA LYS A 177 -14.67 4.85 -2.47
C LYS A 177 -14.97 3.35 -2.56
N ALA A 178 -14.82 2.75 -3.74
CA ALA A 178 -15.06 1.33 -3.95
C ALA A 178 -14.07 0.47 -3.15
N VAL A 179 -12.78 0.82 -3.18
CA VAL A 179 -11.74 0.15 -2.39
C VAL A 179 -12.01 0.31 -0.90
N ALA A 180 -12.29 1.53 -0.44
CA ALA A 180 -12.60 1.79 0.97
C ALA A 180 -13.81 0.97 1.45
N ALA A 181 -14.89 0.95 0.67
CA ALA A 181 -16.09 0.20 1.00
C ALA A 181 -15.86 -1.32 0.98
N LYS A 182 -15.02 -1.82 0.06
CA LYS A 182 -14.72 -3.26 -0.05
C LYS A 182 -13.78 -3.74 1.05
N MET A 183 -12.77 -2.94 1.39
CA MET A 183 -11.80 -3.25 2.42
C MET A 183 -12.27 -2.89 3.84
N ASN A 184 -13.51 -2.40 3.97
CA ASN A 184 -14.06 -1.90 5.22
C ASN A 184 -13.12 -0.89 5.90
N ALA A 185 -12.55 0.01 5.10
CA ALA A 185 -11.59 0.99 5.57
C ALA A 185 -12.29 1.96 6.54
N SER A 186 -11.92 1.87 7.80
CA SER A 186 -12.35 2.78 8.86
C SER A 186 -11.10 3.30 9.56
N PRO A 187 -10.35 4.24 8.94
CA PRO A 187 -9.18 4.80 9.58
C PRO A 187 -9.60 5.48 10.89
N ASN A 188 -8.90 5.17 11.98
CA ASN A 188 -9.08 5.88 13.25
C ASN A 188 -8.54 7.30 13.10
N LEU A 189 -9.42 8.21 12.67
CA LEU A 189 -9.10 9.62 12.57
C LEU A 189 -8.97 10.17 13.99
N TYR A 190 -7.74 10.51 14.38
CA TYR A 190 -7.49 11.35 15.53
C TYR A 190 -7.45 12.82 15.08
N ASP A 191 -7.96 13.70 15.93
CA ASP A 191 -8.14 15.14 15.67
C ASP A 191 -6.96 16.00 16.17
N PHE A 192 -5.83 15.36 16.49
CA PHE A 192 -4.63 16.00 17.00
C PHE A 192 -3.41 15.71 16.13
N PRO A 193 -2.49 16.68 15.92
CA PRO A 193 -1.22 16.39 15.28
C PRO A 193 -0.36 15.45 16.13
N THR A 194 0.49 14.69 15.45
CA THR A 194 1.52 13.85 16.07
C THR A 194 2.90 14.32 15.60
N VAL A 195 3.81 14.60 16.53
CA VAL A 195 5.23 14.81 16.21
C VAL A 195 5.93 13.47 16.20
N CYS A 196 6.47 13.05 15.05
CA CYS A 196 7.28 11.82 14.95
C CYS A 196 8.75 12.15 15.19
N ALA A 197 9.29 11.69 16.32
CA ALA A 197 10.66 11.99 16.74
C ALA A 197 11.71 11.56 15.69
N TRP A 198 11.57 10.35 15.14
CA TRP A 198 12.42 9.90 14.04
C TRP A 198 12.34 10.82 12.81
N TYR A 199 11.11 11.15 12.36
CA TYR A 199 10.92 11.94 11.15
C TYR A 199 11.49 13.35 11.30
N THR A 200 11.31 13.97 12.47
CA THR A 200 11.89 15.28 12.77
C THR A 200 13.41 15.26 12.81
N SER A 201 14.00 14.16 13.30
CA SER A 201 15.46 14.02 13.42
C SER A 201 16.16 13.60 12.12
N MET A 202 15.43 13.01 11.17
CA MET A 202 16.04 12.56 9.92
C MET A 202 16.46 13.73 9.02
N PRO A 203 17.72 13.78 8.55
CA PRO A 203 18.24 14.89 7.75
C PRO A 203 17.44 15.22 6.48
N ILE A 204 16.91 14.18 5.83
CA ILE A 204 16.17 14.31 4.56
C ILE A 204 14.71 14.72 4.74
N TYR A 205 14.19 14.68 5.97
CA TYR A 205 12.78 14.94 6.27
C TYR A 205 12.63 16.19 7.12
N GLY A 206 12.97 16.10 8.40
CA GLY A 206 12.88 17.23 9.33
C GLY A 206 14.16 18.04 9.46
N GLY A 207 15.34 17.41 9.29
CA GLY A 207 16.64 18.07 9.47
C GLY A 207 16.89 18.60 10.89
N GLY A 208 16.08 18.17 11.86
CA GLY A 208 16.13 18.61 13.25
C GLY A 208 17.17 17.85 14.07
N PRO A 209 17.34 18.23 15.35
CA PRO A 209 18.20 17.50 16.27
C PRO A 209 17.73 16.05 16.46
N ASP A 210 18.64 15.16 16.87
CA ASP A 210 18.27 13.82 17.34
C ASP A 210 17.46 13.96 18.62
N ILE A 211 16.16 13.69 18.52
CA ILE A 211 15.20 13.71 19.62
C ILE A 211 14.47 12.37 19.72
N ASN A 212 14.90 11.35 18.97
CA ASN A 212 14.27 10.03 18.93
C ASN A 212 14.68 9.17 20.13
N HIS A 213 14.46 9.73 21.32
CA HIS A 213 14.67 9.12 22.62
C HIS A 213 13.82 9.87 23.66
N THR A 214 13.61 9.27 24.83
CA THR A 214 12.62 9.76 25.81
C THR A 214 12.92 11.17 26.34
N THR A 215 14.19 11.55 26.49
CA THR A 215 14.52 12.92 26.92
C THR A 215 14.19 13.96 25.85
N GLY A 216 14.59 13.75 24.60
CA GLY A 216 14.36 14.70 23.51
C GLY A 216 12.87 14.86 23.20
N ILE A 217 12.12 13.75 23.18
CA ILE A 217 10.68 13.82 22.89
C ILE A 217 9.86 14.43 24.06
N VAL A 218 10.37 14.36 25.30
CA VAL A 218 9.77 15.07 26.45
C VAL A 218 10.09 16.57 26.39
N GLU A 219 11.28 16.96 25.95
CA GLU A 219 11.62 18.36 25.68
C GLU A 219 10.77 18.95 24.55
N GLU A 220 10.45 18.14 23.52
CA GLU A 220 9.52 18.52 22.46
C GLU A 220 8.11 18.74 23.02
N ALA A 221 7.60 17.83 23.86
CA ALA A 221 6.32 18.02 24.56
C ALA A 221 6.30 19.32 25.39
N GLU A 222 7.40 19.66 26.03
CA GLU A 222 7.55 20.91 26.78
C GLU A 222 7.52 22.14 25.86
N THR A 223 8.15 22.05 24.70
CA THR A 223 8.16 23.10 23.67
C THR A 223 6.76 23.34 23.12
N ILE A 224 6.03 22.26 22.81
CA ILE A 224 4.62 22.32 22.41
C ILE A 224 3.79 23.04 23.48
N ALA A 225 3.95 22.68 24.76
CA ALA A 225 3.24 23.32 25.85
C ALA A 225 3.56 24.83 25.97
N LYS A 226 4.85 25.19 25.94
CA LYS A 226 5.33 26.58 26.07
C LYS A 226 4.91 27.47 24.90
N SER A 227 4.80 26.91 23.70
CA SER A 227 4.33 27.65 22.52
C SER A 227 2.89 28.14 22.64
N GLY A 228 2.11 27.57 23.57
CA GLY A 228 0.68 27.82 23.70
C GLY A 228 -0.18 27.01 22.73
N PHE A 229 0.40 26.10 21.95
CA PHE A 229 -0.31 25.22 21.02
C PHE A 229 -1.45 24.46 21.70
N LEU A 230 -1.20 23.95 22.92
CA LEU A 230 -2.15 23.16 23.70
C LEU A 230 -3.42 23.94 24.14
N LYS A 231 -3.46 25.26 23.95
CA LYS A 231 -4.68 26.06 24.14
C LYS A 231 -5.70 25.85 23.03
N TYR A 232 -5.26 25.36 21.87
CA TYR A 232 -6.08 25.24 20.66
C TYR A 232 -6.31 23.78 20.23
N ALA A 233 -5.32 22.89 20.45
CA ALA A 233 -5.44 21.49 20.10
C ALA A 233 -4.59 20.60 21.02
N ARG A 234 -5.02 19.35 21.21
CA ARG A 234 -4.14 18.31 21.78
C ARG A 234 -2.99 18.05 20.80
N ALA A 235 -1.89 17.50 21.30
CA ALA A 235 -0.80 17.02 20.46
C ALA A 235 -0.25 15.72 21.03
N ALA A 236 0.17 14.80 20.16
CA ALA A 236 0.91 13.62 20.58
C ALA A 236 2.38 13.74 20.19
N VAL A 237 3.25 13.15 21.00
CA VAL A 237 4.67 13.02 20.69
C VAL A 237 5.00 11.53 20.55
N ARG A 238 5.54 11.18 19.39
CA ARG A 238 5.70 9.80 18.93
C ARG A 238 7.17 9.37 18.96
N LEU A 239 7.47 8.42 19.83
CA LEU A 239 8.77 7.75 19.89
C LEU A 239 8.77 6.52 18.98
N VAL A 240 9.87 6.29 18.25
CA VAL A 240 9.96 5.28 17.18
C VAL A 240 11.28 4.51 17.28
N PRO A 241 11.26 3.19 17.52
CA PRO A 241 12.46 2.35 17.52
C PRO A 241 12.81 1.98 16.07
N ASP A 242 13.40 2.92 15.32
CA ASP A 242 13.54 2.82 13.86
C ASP A 242 14.89 2.24 13.39
N THR A 243 15.44 1.26 14.11
CA THR A 243 16.63 0.51 13.65
C THR A 243 16.23 -0.74 12.86
N TYR A 244 16.67 -0.81 11.60
CA TYR A 244 16.37 -1.92 10.71
C TYR A 244 17.58 -2.83 10.46
N TYR A 245 17.30 -4.11 10.21
CA TYR A 245 18.33 -5.00 9.66
C TYR A 245 18.66 -4.58 8.23
N VAL A 246 19.93 -4.30 7.97
CA VAL A 246 20.37 -3.65 6.72
C VAL A 246 20.21 -4.56 5.51
N LYS A 247 20.37 -5.89 5.57
CA LYS A 247 20.36 -6.71 4.33
C LYS A 247 19.03 -6.66 3.53
N PRO A 248 17.83 -6.70 4.15
CA PRO A 248 16.57 -6.49 3.45
C PRO A 248 16.32 -5.02 3.07
N VAL A 249 16.65 -4.07 3.95
CA VAL A 249 16.39 -2.63 3.76
C VAL A 249 17.30 -2.01 2.71
N GLN A 250 18.55 -2.47 2.65
CA GLN A 250 19.52 -2.06 1.63
C GLN A 250 19.02 -2.38 0.22
N ARG A 251 18.35 -3.52 0.00
CA ARG A 251 17.75 -3.86 -1.30
C ARG A 251 16.61 -2.91 -1.73
N TRP A 252 15.90 -2.30 -0.77
CA TRP A 252 14.81 -1.35 -1.02
C TRP A 252 15.33 0.08 -1.25
N PHE A 253 16.39 0.50 -0.54
CA PHE A 253 16.91 1.88 -0.58
C PHE A 253 18.16 2.10 -1.43
N ASP A 254 18.94 1.05 -1.76
CA ASP A 254 20.23 1.14 -2.51
C ASP A 254 20.07 1.84 -3.87
N LYS A 255 18.89 1.77 -4.50
CA LYS A 255 18.67 2.39 -5.81
C LYS A 255 18.33 3.88 -5.75
N ARG A 256 18.00 4.44 -4.58
CA ARG A 256 17.44 5.81 -4.50
C ARG A 256 18.17 6.74 -3.55
N SER A 257 18.79 6.27 -2.47
CA SER A 257 19.46 7.16 -1.50
C SER A 257 20.49 6.42 -0.61
N PRO A 258 21.78 6.40 -0.99
CA PRO A 258 22.85 5.75 -0.21
C PRO A 258 22.96 6.30 1.23
N ASP A 259 22.69 7.60 1.40
CA ASP A 259 22.77 8.28 2.70
C ASP A 259 21.71 7.80 3.70
N ILE A 260 20.55 7.32 3.20
CA ILE A 260 19.49 6.73 4.03
C ILE A 260 19.96 5.37 4.59
N VAL A 261 20.65 4.57 3.79
CA VAL A 261 21.12 3.25 4.21
C VAL A 261 22.17 3.37 5.31
N ALA A 262 23.06 4.37 5.22
CA ALA A 262 24.03 4.67 6.27
C ALA A 262 23.36 5.19 7.57
N ALA A 263 22.22 5.88 7.46
CA ALA A 263 21.47 6.39 8.59
C ALA A 263 20.52 5.35 9.25
N LEU A 264 20.04 4.35 8.50
CA LEU A 264 18.98 3.42 8.93
C LEU A 264 19.46 2.06 9.45
N GLY A 265 20.74 1.71 9.35
CA GLY A 265 21.16 0.49 10.01
C GLY A 265 22.64 0.18 10.03
N SER A 266 22.94 -0.84 10.84
CA SER A 266 24.24 -1.51 10.89
C SER A 266 24.13 -2.88 10.19
N PRO A 267 25.16 -3.36 9.47
CA PRO A 267 25.20 -4.68 8.82
C PRO A 267 24.86 -5.86 9.76
N ASP A 268 25.03 -5.63 11.07
CA ASP A 268 24.80 -6.57 12.16
C ASP A 268 23.61 -6.18 13.05
N ALA A 269 22.88 -5.11 12.73
CA ALA A 269 21.79 -4.60 13.54
C ALA A 269 20.65 -5.62 13.65
N ASN A 270 20.33 -5.98 14.88
CA ASN A 270 19.07 -6.64 15.13
C ASN A 270 17.92 -5.64 14.96
N THR A 271 16.77 -6.03 14.37
CA THR A 271 15.65 -5.08 14.29
C THR A 271 15.03 -4.93 15.68
N GLU A 272 15.04 -3.72 16.19
CA GLU A 272 14.45 -3.42 17.50
C GLU A 272 12.93 -3.20 17.44
N GLN A 273 12.40 -3.07 16.22
CA GLN A 273 10.99 -2.81 15.90
C GLN A 273 10.02 -3.85 16.47
N GLY A 274 10.51 -5.05 16.79
CA GLY A 274 9.74 -6.15 17.36
C GLY A 274 9.69 -6.14 18.89
N TRP A 275 10.50 -5.32 19.58
CA TRP A 275 10.58 -5.28 21.04
C TRP A 275 9.70 -4.16 21.61
N TRP A 276 9.08 -4.40 22.77
CA TRP A 276 8.16 -3.44 23.42
C TRP A 276 8.41 -3.28 24.93
N ASP A 277 9.50 -3.84 25.44
CA ASP A 277 9.86 -3.77 26.85
C ASP A 277 10.96 -2.73 27.13
N ASP A 278 11.01 -2.29 28.38
CA ASP A 278 11.93 -1.26 28.85
C ASP A 278 13.41 -1.70 28.79
N GLU A 279 13.72 -3.00 28.79
CA GLU A 279 15.10 -3.49 28.73
C GLU A 279 15.68 -3.27 27.33
N HIS A 280 14.98 -3.73 26.30
CA HIS A 280 15.41 -3.56 24.92
C HIS A 280 15.46 -2.09 24.52
N TRP A 281 14.45 -1.30 24.86
CA TRP A 281 14.42 0.12 24.50
C TRP A 281 15.51 0.95 25.19
N ARG A 282 15.96 0.55 26.38
CA ARG A 282 17.16 1.14 27.03
C ARG A 282 18.45 0.69 26.35
N LYS A 283 18.57 -0.60 26.03
CA LYS A 283 19.74 -1.17 25.34
C LYS A 283 20.06 -0.44 24.04
N TYR A 284 19.03 -0.03 23.29
CA TYR A 284 19.17 0.71 22.04
C TYR A 284 19.16 2.23 22.20
N GLY A 285 19.05 2.74 23.42
CA GLY A 285 19.21 4.17 23.72
C GLY A 285 17.96 5.03 23.46
N HIS A 286 16.80 4.42 23.18
CA HIS A 286 15.52 5.11 23.08
C HIS A 286 15.03 5.56 24.46
N TYR A 287 15.22 4.73 25.47
CA TYR A 287 14.88 5.05 26.86
C TYR A 287 16.12 5.52 27.60
N ARG A 288 16.12 6.80 28.00
CA ARG A 288 17.22 7.47 28.69
C ARG A 288 16.76 8.05 30.01
N GLU A 289 17.65 8.08 30.99
CA GLU A 289 17.42 8.79 32.25
C GLU A 289 17.03 10.26 32.02
N PRO A 290 16.08 10.83 32.78
CA PRO A 290 15.37 10.23 33.91
C PRO A 290 14.06 9.50 33.53
N TYR A 291 13.87 9.24 32.23
CA TYR A 291 12.66 8.64 31.64
C TYR A 291 12.99 7.30 30.99
N GLU A 292 13.65 6.42 31.74
CA GLU A 292 14.25 5.18 31.23
C GLU A 292 13.26 4.00 31.15
N THR A 293 11.97 4.25 31.32
CA THR A 293 10.89 3.28 31.19
C THR A 293 9.71 3.89 30.46
N THR A 294 8.89 3.06 29.83
CA THR A 294 7.62 3.45 29.20
C THR A 294 6.77 4.26 30.19
N ALA A 295 6.62 3.76 31.42
CA ALA A 295 5.79 4.39 32.44
C ALA A 295 6.30 5.80 32.84
N LYS A 296 7.62 5.95 33.03
CA LYS A 296 8.22 7.25 33.38
C LYS A 296 8.07 8.25 32.25
N TRP A 297 8.33 7.81 31.01
CA TRP A 297 8.18 8.64 29.83
C TRP A 297 6.73 9.08 29.61
N CYS A 298 5.77 8.13 29.61
CA CYS A 298 4.35 8.45 29.45
C CYS A 298 3.90 9.50 30.47
N LYS A 299 4.23 9.29 31.75
CA LYS A 299 3.91 10.23 32.83
C LYS A 299 4.54 11.61 32.59
N ALA A 300 5.79 11.67 32.14
CA ALA A 300 6.49 12.93 31.89
C ALA A 300 5.88 13.73 30.72
N THR A 301 5.44 13.04 29.67
CA THR A 301 4.74 13.60 28.51
C THR A 301 3.35 14.09 28.89
N GLU A 302 2.57 13.27 29.61
CA GLU A 302 1.23 13.62 30.09
C GLU A 302 1.25 14.83 31.03
N ASN A 303 2.23 14.91 31.94
CA ASN A 303 2.42 16.06 32.82
C ASN A 303 2.67 17.38 32.06
N ARG A 304 3.06 17.31 30.78
CA ARG A 304 3.24 18.46 29.88
C ARG A 304 2.02 18.71 28.99
N GLY A 305 0.96 17.93 29.15
CA GLY A 305 -0.29 18.05 28.39
C GLY A 305 -0.24 17.45 26.98
N ALA A 306 0.83 16.74 26.63
CA ALA A 306 0.93 16.00 25.38
C ALA A 306 0.53 14.53 25.59
N LEU A 307 0.19 13.83 24.51
CA LEU A 307 -0.13 12.42 24.51
C LEU A 307 1.11 11.57 24.15
N PRO A 308 1.50 10.59 24.97
CA PRO A 308 2.55 9.66 24.58
C PRO A 308 2.04 8.72 23.49
N PHE A 309 2.84 8.52 22.43
CA PHE A 309 2.50 7.63 21.32
C PHE A 309 3.72 6.78 20.95
N ASN A 310 3.57 5.46 20.85
CA ASN A 310 4.64 4.57 20.38
C ASN A 310 4.30 4.02 19.00
N TYR A 311 5.32 3.93 18.14
CA TYR A 311 5.24 3.19 16.89
C TYR A 311 6.05 1.90 17.03
N ILE A 312 5.44 0.75 16.70
CA ILE A 312 6.07 -0.57 16.82
C ILE A 312 5.66 -1.41 15.60
N GLN A 313 6.58 -2.16 15.01
CA GLN A 313 6.29 -3.08 13.90
C GLN A 313 6.56 -4.52 14.33
N THR A 314 5.62 -5.11 15.05
CA THR A 314 5.73 -6.48 15.60
C THR A 314 5.83 -7.58 14.55
N GLY A 315 5.58 -7.27 13.27
CA GLY A 315 5.71 -8.22 12.15
C GLY A 315 7.10 -8.28 11.53
N LEU A 316 8.06 -7.45 11.97
CA LEU A 316 9.43 -7.47 11.45
C LEU A 316 10.31 -8.50 12.18
N PHE A 317 11.16 -9.18 11.41
CA PHE A 317 12.05 -10.22 11.90
C PHE A 317 13.17 -9.66 12.79
N SER A 318 13.23 -10.08 14.06
CA SER A 318 14.35 -9.87 14.97
C SER A 318 15.09 -11.19 15.22
N ARG A 319 16.43 -11.14 15.30
CA ARG A 319 17.32 -12.31 15.48
C ARG A 319 17.22 -12.94 16.87
N ASP A 320 16.76 -12.19 17.86
CA ASP A 320 16.54 -12.63 19.24
C ASP A 320 15.06 -12.92 19.55
N PHE A 321 14.20 -12.90 18.52
CA PHE A 321 12.81 -13.35 18.59
C PHE A 321 12.67 -14.87 18.41
#